data_AF-A0A2V8FRS4-F1
#
_entry.id   AF-A0A2V8FRS4-F1
#
_cell.length_a   1.000
_cell.length_b   1.000
_cell.length_c   1.000
_cell.angle_alpha   90.00
_cell.angle_beta   90.00
_cell.angle_gamma   90.00
#
_symmetry.space_group_name_H-M   'P 1'
#
loop_
_entity.id
_entity.type
_entity.pdbx_description
1 polymer ?
#
loop_
_entity_poly.entity_id
_entity_poly.type
_entity_poly.pdbx_seq_one_letter_code
_entity_poly.pdbx_strand_id
1 'polypeptide(L)'
;MFQALQVPTIPAFGDFMALMSIESLRKMGTKFILCNNALEAWCLELEARGKGKMAGILADLKANTLPGVTIVPAMVIAIEKAQVAGIKVQPPVNRQVSRGPSRAARCPVHRIEQRLTFG
;
A
#
# COMPACT_ATOMS: atom_id res chain seq x y z
N MET A 1 -14.32 12.91 -12.04
CA MET A 1 -15.00 13.72 -10.99
C MET A 1 -14.71 13.06 -9.64
N PHE A 2 -13.79 13.63 -8.84
CA PHE A 2 -13.50 13.17 -7.48
C PHE A 2 -14.67 13.58 -6.58
N GLN A 3 -15.63 12.69 -6.32
CA GLN A 3 -16.65 12.95 -5.32
C GLN A 3 -16.05 12.83 -3.91
N ALA A 4 -15.78 14.01 -3.36
CA ALA A 4 -15.99 14.38 -1.96
C ALA A 4 -15.49 13.40 -0.88
N LEU A 5 -14.19 13.50 -0.58
CA LEU A 5 -13.83 13.63 0.83
C LEU A 5 -14.70 14.78 1.39
N GLN A 6 -15.48 14.55 2.44
CA GLN A 6 -16.15 15.62 3.18
C GLN A 6 -15.07 16.48 3.84
N VAL A 7 -14.49 17.40 3.08
CA VAL A 7 -13.46 18.31 3.54
C VAL A 7 -14.13 19.52 4.18
N PRO A 8 -13.86 19.84 5.45
CA PRO A 8 -14.36 21.04 6.09
C PRO A 8 -14.04 22.29 5.26
N THR A 9 -15.02 23.17 5.06
CA THR A 9 -14.90 24.43 4.31
C THR A 9 -14.19 25.53 5.11
N ILE A 10 -13.14 25.17 5.84
CA ILE A 10 -12.28 26.13 6.56
C ILE A 10 -11.13 26.49 5.62
N PRO A 11 -10.87 27.78 5.32
CA PRO A 11 -9.81 28.18 4.38
C PRO A 11 -8.43 27.57 4.69
N ALA A 12 -8.04 27.54 5.97
CA ALA A 12 -6.81 26.90 6.44
C ALA A 12 -6.75 25.38 6.18
N PHE A 13 -7.92 24.72 6.08
CA PHE A 13 -8.00 23.30 5.76
C PHE A 13 -7.70 23.03 4.28
N GLY A 14 -8.04 23.96 3.37
CA GLY A 14 -7.68 23.88 1.95
C GLY A 14 -6.16 23.87 1.74
N ASP A 15 -5.47 24.80 2.38
CA ASP A 15 -4.00 24.89 2.34
C ASP A 15 -3.34 23.65 2.97
N PHE A 16 -3.88 23.18 4.10
CA PHE A 16 -3.43 21.95 4.75
C PHE A 16 -3.61 20.71 3.86
N MET A 17 -4.73 20.58 3.14
CA MET A 17 -4.95 19.47 2.21
C MET A 17 -4.02 19.53 1.00
N ALA A 18 -3.71 20.73 0.50
CA ALA A 18 -2.72 20.89 -0.56
C ALA A 18 -1.32 20.44 -0.10
N LEU A 19 -0.95 20.77 1.15
CA LEU A 19 0.29 20.29 1.78
C LEU A 19 0.31 18.76 1.94
N MET A 20 -0.85 18.14 2.21
CA MET A 20 -0.99 16.68 2.36
C MET A 20 -1.21 15.95 1.02
N SER A 21 -1.19 16.67 -0.11
CA SER A 21 -1.29 16.05 -1.42
C SER A 21 -0.12 15.10 -1.70
N ILE A 22 -0.35 14.06 -2.49
CA ILE A 22 0.69 13.12 -2.92
C ILE A 22 1.85 13.86 -3.59
N GLU A 23 1.57 14.93 -4.34
CA GLU A 23 2.61 15.73 -4.99
C GLU A 23 3.51 16.47 -3.98
N SER A 24 2.91 17.09 -2.97
CA SER A 24 3.65 17.76 -1.89
C SER A 24 4.50 16.76 -1.09
N LEU A 25 3.93 15.60 -0.72
CA LEU A 25 4.65 14.52 -0.05
C LEU A 25 5.85 14.03 -0.88
N ARG A 26 5.71 13.96 -2.22
CA ARG A 26 6.81 13.61 -3.12
C ARG A 26 7.91 14.68 -3.14
N LYS A 27 7.57 15.97 -3.14
CA LYS A 27 8.55 17.07 -3.04
C LYS A 27 9.35 17.02 -1.74
N MET A 28 8.73 16.55 -0.66
CA MET A 28 9.40 16.29 0.63
C MET A 28 10.22 15.00 0.67
N GLY A 29 10.30 14.23 -0.43
CA GLY A 29 11.12 13.03 -0.53
C GLY A 29 10.38 11.71 -0.31
N THR A 30 9.06 11.73 -0.10
CA THR A 30 8.26 10.51 0.08
C THR A 30 8.27 9.69 -1.21
N LYS A 31 8.58 8.39 -1.09
CA LYS A 31 8.53 7.43 -2.19
C LYS A 31 7.22 6.64 -2.12
N PHE A 32 6.42 6.74 -3.18
CA PHE A 32 5.20 5.96 -3.32
C PHE A 32 5.49 4.69 -4.11
N ILE A 33 5.02 3.55 -3.62
CA ILE A 33 5.16 2.26 -4.29
C ILE A 33 3.80 1.60 -4.52
N LEU A 34 3.68 0.85 -5.60
CA LEU A 34 2.48 0.08 -5.95
C LEU A 34 2.84 -1.41 -6.12
N CYS A 35 2.02 -2.30 -5.56
CA CYS A 35 2.20 -3.74 -5.67
C CYS A 35 1.72 -4.25 -7.02
N ASN A 36 2.61 -4.84 -7.84
CA ASN A 36 2.22 -5.40 -9.13
C ASN A 36 1.26 -6.59 -8.96
N ASN A 37 1.51 -7.48 -7.98
CA ASN A 37 0.59 -8.60 -7.70
C ASN A 37 -0.84 -8.13 -7.37
N ALA A 38 -0.98 -7.08 -6.57
CA ALA A 38 -2.30 -6.55 -6.22
C ALA A 38 -2.96 -5.85 -7.43
N LEU A 39 -2.17 -5.14 -8.24
CA LEU A 39 -2.64 -4.50 -9.45
C LEU A 39 -3.18 -5.54 -10.46
N GLU A 40 -2.43 -6.61 -10.71
CA GLU A 40 -2.84 -7.68 -11.62
C GLU A 40 -4.07 -8.44 -11.11
N ALA A 41 -4.15 -8.73 -9.81
CA ALA A 41 -5.32 -9.34 -9.20
C ALA A 41 -6.57 -8.45 -9.36
N TRP A 42 -6.43 -7.14 -9.17
CA TRP A 42 -7.51 -6.19 -9.38
C TRP A 42 -7.93 -6.11 -10.85
N CYS A 43 -6.98 -6.12 -11.79
CA CYS A 43 -7.29 -6.17 -13.22
C CYS A 43 -8.06 -7.44 -13.62
N LEU A 44 -7.70 -8.59 -13.03
CA LEU A 44 -8.40 -9.86 -13.25
C LEU A 44 -9.83 -9.81 -12.70
N GLU A 45 -10.02 -9.22 -11.51
CA GLU A 45 -11.35 -8.99 -10.94
C GLU A 45 -12.20 -8.07 -11.84
N LEU A 46 -11.61 -7.02 -12.41
CA LEU A 46 -12.30 -6.12 -13.33
C LEU A 46 -12.70 -6.82 -14.64
N GLU A 47 -11.87 -7.71 -15.18
CA GLU A 47 -12.24 -8.54 -16.33
C GLU A 47 -13.41 -9.48 -15.98
N ALA A 48 -13.36 -10.15 -14.82
CA ALA A 48 -14.46 -11.01 -14.36
C ALA A 48 -15.78 -10.23 -14.17
N ARG A 49 -15.69 -8.94 -13.86
CA ARG A 49 -16.84 -8.00 -13.78
C ARG A 49 -17.24 -7.39 -15.12
N GLY A 50 -16.67 -7.85 -16.24
CA GLY A 50 -17.00 -7.40 -17.59
C GLY A 50 -16.54 -5.98 -17.92
N LYS A 51 -15.51 -5.45 -17.26
CA LYS A 51 -15.01 -4.07 -17.46
C LYS A 51 -13.96 -3.93 -18.57
N GLY A 52 -13.63 -5.01 -19.27
CA GLY A 52 -12.62 -5.04 -20.33
C GLY A 52 -11.71 -6.26 -20.21
N LYS A 53 -10.67 -6.33 -21.04
CA LYS A 53 -9.64 -7.38 -20.97
C LYS A 53 -8.53 -7.00 -19.99
N MET A 54 -8.10 -7.94 -19.15
CA MET A 54 -7.09 -7.72 -18.11
C MET A 54 -5.83 -7.04 -18.65
N ALA A 55 -5.31 -7.49 -19.80
CA ALA A 55 -4.11 -6.92 -20.40
C ALA A 55 -4.28 -5.44 -20.78
N GLY A 56 -5.44 -5.06 -21.33
CA GLY A 56 -5.77 -3.67 -21.66
C GLY A 56 -5.93 -2.81 -20.42
N ILE A 57 -6.69 -3.29 -19.44
CA ILE A 57 -6.89 -2.60 -18.16
C ILE A 57 -5.55 -2.38 -17.44
N LEU A 58 -4.68 -3.40 -17.42
CA LEU A 58 -3.36 -3.30 -16.81
C LEU A 58 -2.48 -2.26 -17.52
N ALA A 59 -2.48 -2.24 -18.85
CA ALA A 59 -1.76 -1.24 -19.62
C ALA A 59 -2.27 0.17 -19.31
N ASP A 60 -3.59 0.36 -19.30
CA ASP A 60 -4.22 1.64 -19.00
C ASP A 60 -3.92 2.12 -17.58
N LEU A 61 -4.03 1.25 -16.57
CA LEU A 61 -3.74 1.59 -15.18
C LEU A 61 -2.25 1.89 -14.96
N LYS A 62 -1.34 1.18 -15.64
CA LYS A 62 0.10 1.50 -15.63
C LYS A 62 0.38 2.85 -16.28
N ALA A 63 -0.25 3.14 -17.41
CA ALA A 63 -0.10 4.44 -18.10
C ALA A 63 -0.64 5.62 -17.28
N ASN A 64 -1.69 5.38 -16.48
CA ASN A 64 -2.31 6.40 -15.63
C ASN A 64 -1.81 6.37 -14.17
N THR A 65 -0.78 5.59 -13.87
CA THR A 65 -0.14 5.62 -12.56
C THR A 65 0.51 6.99 -12.35
N LEU A 66 0.27 7.60 -11.18
CA LEU A 66 0.85 8.91 -10.85
C LEU A 66 2.37 8.90 -11.08
N PRO A 67 2.95 9.97 -11.68
CA PRO A 67 4.38 10.02 -11.94
C PRO A 67 5.19 9.72 -10.68
N GLY A 68 6.36 9.09 -10.82
CA GLY A 68 7.26 8.69 -9.72
C GLY A 68 6.68 7.80 -8.62
N VAL A 69 5.52 7.18 -8.83
CA VAL A 69 5.18 5.93 -8.16
C VAL A 69 6.03 4.82 -8.77
N THR A 70 6.64 3.99 -7.92
CA THR A 70 7.42 2.83 -8.37
C THR A 70 6.59 1.56 -8.24
N ILE A 71 6.39 0.85 -9.34
CA ILE A 71 5.74 -0.46 -9.30
C ILE A 71 6.78 -1.49 -8.83
N VAL A 72 6.51 -2.12 -7.69
CA VAL A 72 7.34 -3.18 -7.13
C VAL A 72 6.69 -4.53 -7.43
N PRO A 73 7.47 -5.63 -7.62
CA PRO A 73 6.90 -6.94 -7.91
C PRO A 73 5.88 -7.40 -6.86
N ALA A 74 6.26 -7.33 -5.57
CA ALA A 74 5.38 -7.61 -4.45
C ALA A 74 5.68 -6.65 -3.28
N MET A 75 4.63 -6.03 -2.72
CA MET A 75 4.77 -5.07 -1.62
C MET A 75 5.28 -5.71 -0.33
N VAL A 76 4.89 -6.95 -0.04
CA VAL A 76 5.38 -7.67 1.15
C VAL A 76 6.91 -7.86 1.11
N ILE A 77 7.46 -8.20 -0.06
CA ILE A 77 8.91 -8.33 -0.27
C ILE A 77 9.59 -6.96 -0.15
N ALA A 78 8.97 -5.90 -0.69
CA ALA A 78 9.50 -4.54 -0.54
C ALA A 78 9.54 -4.09 0.93
N ILE A 79 8.50 -4.42 1.70
CA ILE A 79 8.41 -4.16 3.14
C ILE A 79 9.49 -4.93 3.90
N GLU A 80 9.66 -6.23 3.62
CA GLU A 80 10.69 -7.05 4.26
C GLU A 80 12.09 -6.50 3.98
N LYS A 81 12.39 -6.16 2.72
CA LYS A 81 13.67 -5.55 2.35
C LYS A 81 13.88 -4.20 3.06
N ALA A 82 12.83 -3.39 3.19
CA ALA A 82 12.89 -2.14 3.94
C ALA A 82 13.18 -2.39 5.43
N GLN A 83 12.53 -3.38 6.04
CA GLN A 83 12.77 -3.76 7.44
C GLN A 83 14.20 -4.27 7.65
N VAL A 84 14.72 -5.11 6.75
CA VAL A 84 16.11 -5.59 6.78
C VAL A 84 17.09 -4.41 6.67
N ALA A 85 16.74 -3.39 5.90
CA ALA A 85 17.51 -2.14 5.81
C ALA A 85 17.33 -1.20 7.03
N GLY A 86 16.64 -1.64 8.08
CA GLY A 86 16.42 -0.85 9.31
C GLY A 86 15.28 0.18 9.21
N ILE A 87 14.48 0.16 8.15
CA ILE A 87 13.32 1.05 8.00
C ILE A 87 12.18 0.53 8.88
N LYS A 88 11.70 1.38 9.80
CA LYS A 88 10.52 1.08 10.61
C LYS A 88 9.27 1.11 9.73
N VAL A 89 8.61 -0.05 9.62
CA VAL A 89 7.35 -0.16 8.89
C VAL A 89 6.20 -0.12 9.87
N GLN A 90 5.37 0.91 9.76
CA GLN A 90 4.15 1.06 10.55
C GLN A 90 3.02 0.27 9.86
N PRO A 91 2.41 -0.75 10.52
CA PRO A 91 1.23 -1.40 9.98
C PRO A 91 0.05 -0.41 9.94
N PRO A 92 -0.94 -0.62 9.05
CA PRO A 92 -2.14 0.23 9.01
C PRO A 92 -2.81 0.30 10.38
N VAL A 93 -3.33 1.48 10.72
CA VAL A 93 -3.88 1.87 12.04
C VAL A 93 -5.00 0.93 12.55
N ASN A 94 -5.56 0.08 11.69
CA ASN A 94 -6.55 -0.92 12.08
C ASN A 94 -5.98 -2.19 12.74
N ARG A 95 -4.65 -2.28 12.91
CA ARG A 95 -4.03 -3.22 13.85
C ARG A 95 -3.84 -2.50 15.17
N GLN A 96 -4.84 -2.54 16.05
CA GLN A 96 -4.66 -2.17 17.45
C GLN A 96 -3.40 -2.85 17.97
N VAL A 97 -2.39 -2.04 18.23
CA VAL A 97 -1.15 -2.44 18.86
C VAL A 97 -1.49 -2.70 20.33
N SER A 98 -1.97 -3.91 20.64
CA SER A 98 -2.03 -4.43 22.01
C SER A 98 -0.63 -4.83 22.49
N ARG A 99 0.36 -3.95 22.28
CA ARG A 99 1.71 -4.11 22.84
C ARG A 99 1.96 -2.99 23.84
N GLY A 100 1.34 -3.15 25.01
CA GLY A 100 1.92 -2.67 26.26
C GLY A 100 3.22 -3.41 26.58
N PRO A 101 4.04 -2.91 27.51
CA PRO A 101 5.40 -3.38 27.71
C PRO A 101 5.37 -4.68 28.51
N SER A 102 5.67 -5.81 27.87
CA SER A 102 6.20 -6.95 28.59
C SER A 102 7.23 -7.69 27.74
N ARG A 103 8.47 -7.62 28.21
CA ARG A 103 9.53 -8.55 27.83
C ARG A 103 9.09 -9.95 28.27
N ALA A 104 8.68 -10.80 27.34
CA ALA A 104 8.68 -12.24 27.55
C ALA A 104 8.72 -12.99 26.23
N ALA A 105 9.93 -13.44 25.89
CA ALA A 105 10.24 -14.75 25.33
C ALA A 105 9.45 -15.28 24.12
N ARG A 106 10.22 -15.49 23.03
CA ARG A 106 10.07 -16.60 22.08
C ARG A 106 8.71 -16.70 21.39
N CYS A 107 8.65 -16.08 20.21
CA CYS A 107 7.74 -16.41 19.12
C CYS A 107 7.69 -17.95 18.86
N PRO A 108 6.54 -18.62 19.02
CA PRO A 108 6.33 -20.01 18.60
C PRO A 108 5.35 -20.14 17.41
N VAL A 109 4.69 -19.05 16.99
CA VAL A 109 3.67 -19.09 15.93
C VAL A 109 4.31 -19.32 14.54
N HIS A 110 5.59 -18.97 14.38
CA HIS A 110 6.35 -19.23 13.14
C HIS A 110 6.65 -20.71 12.85
N ARG A 111 6.44 -21.64 13.79
CA ARG A 111 6.77 -23.06 13.58
C ARG A 111 5.60 -23.92 13.06
N ILE A 112 4.35 -23.46 13.21
CA ILE A 112 3.18 -24.27 12.81
C ILE A 112 2.78 -24.00 11.34
N GLU A 113 2.93 -22.78 10.82
CA GLU A 113 2.57 -22.48 9.42
C GLU A 113 3.55 -23.05 8.38
N GLN A 114 4.79 -23.40 8.75
CA GLN A 114 5.76 -23.97 7.80
C GLN A 114 5.56 -25.47 7.52
N ARG A 115 4.60 -26.15 8.15
CA ARG A 115 4.32 -27.58 7.91
C ARG A 115 3.04 -27.83 7.09
N LEU A 116 2.30 -26.80 6.68
CA LEU A 116 1.00 -26.95 6.00
C LEU A 116 0.95 -26.37 4.58
N THR A 117 2.06 -25.88 4.02
CA THR A 117 2.06 -25.25 2.67
C THR A 117 3.13 -25.77 1.71
N PHE A 118 3.77 -26.90 2.00
CA PHE A 118 4.50 -27.68 1.00
C PHE A 118 4.24 -29.17 1.22
N GLY A 119 3.16 -29.65 0.61
CA GLY A 119 2.93 -31.04 0.21
C GLY A 119 2.72 -31.05 -1.29
#